data_AF-A0A836QGV3-F1
#
_entry.id   AF-A0A836QGV3-F1
#
_cell.length_a   1.000
_cell.length_b   1.000
_cell.length_c   1.000
_cell.angle_alpha   90.00
_cell.angle_beta   90.00
_cell.angle_gamma   90.00
#
_symmetry.space_group_name_H-M   'P 1'
#
loop_
_entity.id
_entity.type
_entity.pdbx_description
1 polymer ?
#
loop_
_entity_poly.entity_id
_entity_poly.type
_entity_poly.pdbx_seq_one_letter_code
_entity_poly.pdbx_strand_id
1 'polypeptide(L)'
;RDLAKPNPQSLIRAMKGLDSKNCLYVGDSMEDMILVQKTSELGFQATFCGIYGSGKLPEVKKKMFVEKNVPFILESINFLPKALNLV
;
A
#
# COMPACT_ATOMS: atom_id res chain seq x y z
N ARG A 1 -8.64 0.88 -20.03
CA ARG A 1 -7.68 1.43 -19.03
C ARG A 1 -8.41 1.81 -17.73
N ASP A 2 -9.72 1.62 -17.66
CA ASP A 2 -10.64 2.24 -16.69
C ASP A 2 -10.58 1.61 -15.29
N LEU A 3 -9.99 0.42 -15.18
CA LEU A 3 -9.74 -0.29 -13.93
C LEU A 3 -8.29 -0.13 -13.43
N ALA A 4 -7.47 0.70 -14.09
CA ALA A 4 -6.13 0.99 -13.63
C ALA A 4 -6.16 1.79 -12.33
N LYS A 5 -5.04 1.78 -11.60
CA LYS A 5 -4.86 2.63 -10.42
C LYS A 5 -5.18 4.09 -10.81
N PRO A 6 -5.85 4.86 -9.94
CA PRO A 6 -6.17 4.56 -8.54
C PRO A 6 -7.55 3.89 -8.33
N ASN A 7 -8.10 3.18 -9.33
CA ASN A 7 -9.37 2.47 -9.20
C ASN A 7 -9.26 1.26 -8.22
N PRO A 8 -10.10 1.14 -7.18
CA PRO A 8 -10.02 0.08 -6.18
C PRO A 8 -10.47 -1.31 -6.65
N GLN A 9 -11.14 -1.40 -7.81
CA GLN A 9 -11.76 -2.66 -8.27
C GLN A 9 -10.77 -3.80 -8.45
N SER A 10 -9.53 -3.49 -8.84
CA SER A 10 -8.47 -4.51 -8.98
C SER A 10 -8.14 -5.15 -7.62
N LEU A 11 -7.97 -4.36 -6.57
CA LEU A 11 -7.69 -4.86 -5.22
C LEU A 11 -8.90 -5.56 -4.61
N ILE A 12 -10.10 -5.00 -4.77
CA ILE A 12 -11.34 -5.63 -4.27
C ILE A 12 -11.53 -7.02 -4.87
N ARG A 13 -11.30 -7.17 -6.18
CA ARG A 13 -11.38 -8.49 -6.85
C ARG A 13 -10.34 -9.46 -6.31
N ALA A 14 -9.11 -9.00 -6.07
CA ALA A 14 -8.07 -9.84 -5.47
C ALA A 14 -8.45 -10.30 -4.05
N MET A 15 -8.91 -9.38 -3.20
CA MET A 15 -9.32 -9.70 -1.83
C MET A 15 -10.49 -10.70 -1.80
N LYS A 16 -11.51 -10.51 -2.65
CA LYS A 16 -12.64 -11.44 -2.75
C LYS A 16 -12.22 -12.80 -3.31
N GLY A 17 -11.37 -12.81 -4.34
CA GLY A 17 -10.91 -14.04 -4.97
C GLY A 17 -10.04 -14.89 -4.04
N LEU A 18 -9.33 -14.26 -3.10
CA LEU A 18 -8.51 -14.92 -2.09
C LEU A 18 -9.26 -15.17 -0.76
N ASP A 19 -10.55 -14.80 -0.68
CA ASP A 19 -11.36 -14.82 0.56
C ASP A 19 -10.64 -14.16 1.76
N SER A 20 -9.95 -13.05 1.50
CA SER A 20 -9.09 -12.41 2.50
C SER A 20 -9.87 -11.47 3.41
N LYS A 21 -9.71 -11.65 4.72
CA LYS A 21 -10.31 -10.77 5.74
C LYS A 21 -9.60 -9.43 5.88
N ASN A 22 -8.30 -9.41 5.60
CA ASN A 22 -7.45 -8.22 5.63
C ASN A 22 -6.43 -8.25 4.49
N CYS A 23 -5.84 -7.11 4.15
CA CYS A 23 -4.83 -7.01 3.11
C CYS A 23 -3.79 -5.96 3.46
N LEU A 24 -2.52 -6.34 3.46
CA LEU A 24 -1.42 -5.38 3.44
C LEU A 24 -0.94 -5.21 1.99
N TYR A 25 -1.24 -4.06 1.41
CA TYR A 25 -0.85 -3.72 0.06
C TYR A 25 0.51 -3.02 0.08
N VAL A 26 1.49 -3.57 -0.61
CA VAL A 26 2.85 -3.03 -0.69
C VAL A 26 3.04 -2.33 -2.03
N GLY A 27 3.36 -1.04 -2.02
CA GLY A 27 3.53 -0.25 -3.24
C GLY A 27 4.43 0.97 -3.01
N ASP A 28 4.84 1.62 -4.10
CA ASP A 28 5.81 2.72 -4.06
C ASP A 28 5.28 4.02 -4.70
N SER A 29 4.02 4.01 -5.13
CA SER A 29 3.38 5.14 -5.81
C SER A 29 2.26 5.77 -4.98
N MET A 30 1.90 7.01 -5.31
CA MET A 30 0.72 7.66 -4.75
C MET A 30 -0.58 6.96 -5.21
N GLU A 31 -0.59 6.43 -6.44
CA GLU A 31 -1.76 5.77 -7.02
C GLU A 31 -2.11 4.48 -6.26
N ASP A 32 -1.09 3.78 -5.75
CA ASP A 32 -1.25 2.64 -4.85
C ASP A 32 -1.91 3.04 -3.53
N MET A 33 -1.40 4.09 -2.89
CA MET A 33 -1.94 4.61 -1.64
C MET A 33 -3.41 5.00 -1.78
N ILE A 34 -3.77 5.73 -2.84
CA ILE A 34 -5.15 6.14 -3.12
C ILE A 34 -6.04 4.92 -3.39
N LEU A 35 -5.54 3.93 -4.15
CA LEU A 35 -6.26 2.70 -4.42
C LEU A 35 -6.61 1.94 -3.13
N VAL A 36 -5.67 1.84 -2.19
CA VAL A 36 -5.88 1.18 -0.90
C VAL A 36 -6.84 1.98 -0.02
N GLN A 37 -6.69 3.30 0.02
CA GLN A 37 -7.60 4.18 0.75
C GLN A 37 -9.04 4.02 0.26
N LYS A 38 -9.27 4.10 -1.06
CA LYS A 38 -10.60 3.90 -1.67
C LYS A 38 -11.15 2.50 -1.41
N THR A 39 -10.29 1.48 -1.39
CA THR A 39 -10.69 0.11 -1.04
C THR A 39 -11.18 0.03 0.40
N SER A 40 -10.51 0.75 1.31
CA SER A 40 -10.88 0.83 2.72
C SER A 40 -12.17 1.61 2.96
N GLU A 41 -12.37 2.71 2.26
CA GLU A 41 -13.62 3.49 2.25
C GLU A 41 -14.82 2.66 1.78
N LEU A 42 -14.59 1.62 0.97
CA LEU A 42 -15.62 0.68 0.51
C LEU A 42 -15.84 -0.51 1.46
N GLY A 43 -15.28 -0.48 2.66
CA GLY A 43 -15.52 -1.48 3.72
C GLY A 43 -14.59 -2.70 3.71
N PHE A 44 -13.56 -2.71 2.84
CA PHE A 44 -12.55 -3.78 2.84
C PHE A 44 -11.39 -3.41 3.76
N GLN A 45 -10.94 -4.31 4.63
CA GLN A 45 -9.79 -4.02 5.50
C GLN A 45 -8.48 -4.09 4.71
N ALA A 46 -8.09 -2.97 4.11
CA ALA A 46 -6.84 -2.83 3.38
C ALA A 46 -5.93 -1.82 4.09
N THR A 47 -4.63 -2.11 4.15
CA THR A 47 -3.61 -1.25 4.77
C THR A 47 -2.49 -1.04 3.78
N PHE A 48 -2.04 0.21 3.63
CA PHE A 48 -0.96 0.53 2.70
C PHE A 48 0.41 0.46 3.40
N CYS A 49 1.36 -0.18 2.74
CA CYS A 49 2.77 -0.18 3.07
C CYS A 49 3.57 0.47 1.93
N GLY A 50 4.14 1.64 2.20
CA GLY A 50 4.92 2.42 1.25
C GLY A 50 6.37 1.96 1.19
N ILE A 51 6.86 1.60 0.01
CA ILE A 51 8.28 1.34 -0.24
C ILE A 51 8.92 2.59 -0.85
N TYR A 52 9.97 3.14 -0.22
CA TYR A 52 10.56 4.40 -0.69
C TYR A 52 11.91 4.28 -1.42
N GLY A 53 12.68 3.21 -1.19
CA GLY A 53 14.04 3.03 -1.70
C GLY A 53 14.15 2.65 -3.19
N SER A 54 13.03 2.44 -3.88
CA SER A 54 13.00 2.04 -5.31
C SER A 54 13.22 3.20 -6.30
N GLY A 55 13.10 4.45 -5.87
CA GLY A 55 13.04 5.63 -6.74
C GLY A 55 14.32 6.46 -6.81
N LYS A 56 14.37 7.41 -7.75
CA LYS A 56 15.50 8.35 -7.91
C LYS A 56 15.70 9.29 -6.72
N LEU A 57 14.62 9.58 -5.98
CA LEU A 57 14.60 10.51 -4.84
C LEU A 57 13.89 9.85 -3.65
N PRO A 58 14.54 8.88 -2.99
CA PRO A 58 13.93 8.09 -1.92
C PRO A 58 13.48 8.95 -0.73
N GLU A 59 14.26 9.96 -0.36
CA GLU A 59 13.95 10.86 0.77
C GLU A 59 12.69 11.70 0.54
N VAL A 60 12.47 12.18 -0.70
CA VAL A 60 11.27 12.93 -1.06
C VAL A 60 10.03 12.03 -0.95
N LYS A 61 10.14 10.79 -1.44
CA LYS A 61 9.06 9.80 -1.36
C LYS A 61 8.75 9.42 0.10
N LYS A 62 9.79 9.20 0.90
CA LYS A 62 9.66 8.94 2.35
C LYS A 62 8.93 10.08 3.06
N LYS A 63 9.36 11.33 2.83
CA LYS A 63 8.70 12.52 3.41
C LYS A 63 7.22 12.59 3.03
N MET A 64 6.90 12.36 1.76
CA MET A 64 5.53 12.34 1.28
C MET A 64 4.67 11.26 1.96
N PHE A 65 5.19 10.05 2.15
CA PHE A 65 4.46 9.01 2.89
C PHE A 65 4.26 9.37 4.37
N VAL A 66 5.25 10.00 5.02
CA VAL A 66 5.12 10.50 6.40
C VAL A 66 4.06 11.59 6.51
N GLU A 67 4.07 12.58 5.62
CA GLU A 67 3.07 13.66 5.59
C GLU A 67 1.64 13.14 5.36
N LYS A 68 1.50 12.01 4.68
CA LYS A 68 0.23 11.33 4.45
C LYS A 68 -0.15 10.33 5.55
N ASN A 69 0.61 10.28 6.65
CA ASN A 69 0.40 9.37 7.77
C ASN A 69 0.30 7.90 7.34
N VAL A 70 1.10 7.48 6.36
CA VAL A 70 1.14 6.08 5.94
C VAL A 70 1.65 5.22 7.11
N PRO A 71 0.92 4.16 7.51
CA PRO A 71 1.21 3.42 8.74
C PRO A 71 2.52 2.61 8.65
N PHE A 72 2.86 2.09 7.47
CA PHE A 72 4.08 1.33 7.25
C PHE A 72 4.90 1.95 6.12
N ILE A 73 6.11 2.42 6.45
CA ILE A 73 7.03 3.01 5.48
C ILE A 73 8.36 2.24 5.57
N LEU A 74 8.71 1.53 4.51
CA LEU A 74 9.93 0.71 4.45
C LEU A 74 10.83 1.19 3.32
N GLU A 75 12.13 1.09 3.51
CA GLU A 75 13.09 1.41 2.44
C GLU A 75 13.02 0.38 1.32
N SER A 76 12.90 -0.90 1.67
CA SER A 76 12.86 -2.03 0.76
C SER A 76 11.87 -3.07 1.24
N ILE A 77 11.27 -3.80 0.30
CA ILE A 77 10.39 -4.94 0.59
C ILE A 77 11.09 -6.03 1.42
N ASN A 78 12.42 -6.11 1.35
CA ASN A 78 13.21 -7.06 2.14
C ASN A 78 13.08 -6.84 3.65
N PHE A 79 12.68 -5.64 4.10
CA PHE A 79 12.43 -5.37 5.52
C PHE A 79 11.04 -5.81 5.98
N LEU A 80 10.13 -6.19 5.07
CA LEU A 80 8.77 -6.56 5.40
C LEU A 80 8.68 -7.74 6.39
N PRO A 81 9.43 -8.85 6.23
CA PRO A 81 9.39 -9.95 7.19
C PRO A 81 9.82 -9.51 8.59
N LYS A 82 10.82 -8.62 8.68
CA LYS A 82 11.27 -8.09 9.97
C LYS A 82 10.22 -7.17 10.59
N ALA A 83 9.59 -6.30 9.80
CA ALA A 83 8.57 -5.37 10.26
C ALA A 83 7.30 -6.07 10.76
N LEU A 84 6.91 -7.19 10.13
CA LEU A 84 5.75 -7.99 10.53
C LEU A 84 6.01 -8.89 11.74
N ASN A 85 7.26 -9.30 11.95
CA ASN A 85 7.68 -10.15 13.06
C ASN A 85 8.26 -9.35 14.24
N LEU A 86 7.93 -8.06 14.35
CA LEU A 86 8.22 -7.29 15.57
C LEU A 86 7.29 -7.80 16.68
N VAL A 87 7.74 -8.84 17.38
CA VAL A 87 7.13 -9.40 18.60
C VAL A 87 7.87 -8.87 19.82
#